data_AF-A0A7Y2IZP5-F1
#
_entry.id   AF-A0A7Y2IZP5-F1
#
_cell.length_a   1.000
_cell.length_b   1.000
_cell.length_c   1.000
_cell.angle_alpha   90.00
_cell.angle_beta   90.00
_cell.angle_gamma   90.00
#
_symmetry.space_group_name_H-M   'P 1'
#
loop_
_entity.id
_entity.type
_entity.pdbx_description
1 polymer ?
#
loop_
_entity_poly.entity_id
_entity_poly.type
_entity_poly.pdbx_seq_one_letter_code
_entity_poly.pdbx_strand_id
1 'polypeptide(L)'
;AYGLCVGLHERDFTRALELCDSAVKQEFFNPNLYLNLAQLHLAFGLKADGLRHLRRGRMIDPGNARIARALSELGRRRGPLLSFLPRDHAVNRWFGKALHRVGATA
;
A
#
# COMPACT_ATOMS: atom_id res chain seq x y z
N ALA A 1 3.00 -8.87 14.41
CA ALA A 1 2.78 -9.19 12.98
C ALA A 1 4.07 -9.77 12.40
N TYR A 2 4.26 -11.09 12.53
CA TYR A 2 5.51 -11.75 12.12
C TYR A 2 5.76 -11.62 10.61
N GLY A 3 4.74 -11.84 9.77
CA GLY A 3 4.84 -11.72 8.31
C GLY A 3 5.21 -10.31 7.80
N LEU A 4 4.77 -9.25 8.49
CA LEU A 4 5.16 -7.88 8.16
C LEU A 4 6.65 -7.63 8.45
N CYS A 5 7.15 -8.11 9.59
CA CYS A 5 8.56 -7.98 9.94
C CYS A 5 9.46 -8.73 8.96
N VAL A 6 9.08 -9.95 8.57
CA VAL A 6 9.80 -10.76 7.57
C VAL A 6 9.85 -10.03 6.22
N GLY A 7 8.72 -9.52 5.71
CA GLY A 7 8.69 -8.81 4.43
C GLY A 7 9.50 -7.52 4.41
N LEU A 8 9.56 -6.80 5.53
CA LEU A 8 10.36 -5.58 5.65
C LEU A 8 11.86 -5.87 5.79
N HIS A 9 12.24 -6.98 6.45
CA HIS A 9 13.63 -7.34 6.71
C HIS A 9 14.28 -8.13 5.56
N GLU A 10 13.59 -9.17 5.06
CA GLU A 10 14.11 -10.06 4.01
C GLU A 10 13.87 -9.52 2.59
N ARG A 11 13.02 -8.49 2.44
CA ARG A 11 12.52 -7.97 1.15
C ARG A 11 11.90 -9.03 0.23
N ASP A 12 11.50 -10.17 0.79
CA ASP A 12 10.75 -11.21 0.09
C ASP A 12 9.25 -10.95 0.21
N PHE A 13 8.69 -10.36 -0.84
CA PHE A 13 7.26 -10.05 -0.91
C PHE A 13 6.40 -11.30 -0.87
N THR A 14 6.80 -12.36 -1.58
CA THR A 14 5.99 -13.57 -1.79
C THR A 14 5.81 -14.28 -0.45
N ARG A 15 6.91 -14.51 0.26
CA ARG A 15 6.89 -15.17 1.57
C ARG A 15 6.12 -14.37 2.61
N ALA A 16 6.31 -13.05 2.62
CA ALA A 16 5.59 -12.16 3.52
C ALA A 16 4.09 -12.12 3.20
N LEU A 17 3.72 -12.15 1.92
CA LEU A 17 2.34 -12.19 1.46
C LEU A 17 1.66 -13.49 1.90
N GLU A 18 2.32 -14.64 1.73
CA GLU A 18 1.79 -15.93 2.18
C GLU A 18 1.54 -15.96 3.70
N LEU A 19 2.48 -15.41 4.49
CA LEU A 19 2.34 -15.32 5.95
C LEU A 19 1.23 -14.35 6.37
N CYS A 20 1.09 -13.21 5.69
CA CYS A 20 0.02 -12.26 5.98
C CYS A 20 -1.35 -12.78 5.51
N ASP A 21 -1.41 -13.45 4.37
CA ASP A 21 -2.66 -13.99 3.80
C ASP A 21 -3.17 -15.19 4.59
N SER A 22 -2.28 -16.10 5.02
CA SER A 22 -2.64 -17.19 5.94
C SER A 22 -3.17 -16.68 7.27
N ALA A 23 -2.57 -15.62 7.83
CA ALA A 23 -3.08 -14.98 9.05
C ALA A 23 -4.48 -14.38 8.84
N VAL A 24 -4.72 -13.67 7.72
CA VAL A 24 -6.04 -13.11 7.40
C VAL A 24 -7.08 -14.21 7.19
N LYS A 25 -6.71 -15.35 6.59
CA LYS A 25 -7.60 -16.51 6.43
C LYS A 25 -8.02 -17.12 7.77
N GLN A 26 -7.12 -17.15 8.76
CA GLN A 26 -7.42 -17.66 10.09
C GLN A 26 -8.29 -16.69 10.92
N GLU A 27 -8.01 -15.39 10.84
CA GLU A 27 -8.70 -14.36 11.62
C GLU A 27 -9.28 -13.25 10.72
N PHE A 28 -10.22 -13.60 9.87
CA PHE A 28 -10.77 -12.69 8.85
C PHE A 28 -11.51 -11.46 9.40
N PHE A 29 -11.85 -11.47 10.70
CA PHE A 29 -12.54 -10.40 11.42
C PHE A 29 -11.57 -9.46 12.16
N ASN A 30 -10.25 -9.68 12.08
CA ASN A 30 -9.27 -8.83 12.75
C ASN A 30 -8.80 -7.69 11.82
N PRO A 31 -9.19 -6.42 12.08
CA PRO A 31 -8.84 -5.29 11.22
C PRO A 31 -7.33 -5.02 11.19
N ASN A 32 -6.58 -5.40 12.23
CA ASN A 32 -5.14 -5.19 12.29
C ASN A 32 -4.39 -6.05 11.27
N LEU A 33 -4.94 -7.22 10.89
CA LEU A 33 -4.32 -8.07 9.87
C LEU A 33 -4.41 -7.44 8.49
N TYR A 34 -5.54 -6.81 8.17
CA TYR A 34 -5.69 -6.04 6.94
C TYR A 34 -4.81 -4.78 6.92
N LEU A 35 -4.59 -4.15 8.07
CA LEU A 35 -3.61 -3.06 8.20
C LEU A 35 -2.19 -3.54 7.88
N ASN A 36 -1.77 -4.68 8.44
CA ASN A 36 -0.43 -5.24 8.17
C ASN A 36 -0.27 -5.63 6.69
N LEU A 37 -1.29 -6.27 6.12
CA LEU A 37 -1.28 -6.70 4.74
C LEU A 37 -1.29 -5.48 3.80
N ALA A 38 -1.99 -4.40 4.16
CA ALA A 38 -1.89 -3.13 3.46
C ALA A 38 -0.49 -2.52 3.56
N GLN A 39 0.11 -2.46 4.75
CA GLN A 39 1.46 -1.95 4.95
C GLN A 39 2.50 -2.73 4.13
N LEU A 40 2.35 -4.05 4.04
CA LEU A 40 3.18 -4.88 3.18
C LEU A 40 3.06 -4.43 1.72
N HIS A 41 1.85 -4.38 1.16
CA HIS A 41 1.65 -3.94 -0.22
C HIS A 41 2.20 -2.53 -0.47
N LEU A 42 2.02 -1.61 0.49
CA LEU A 42 2.55 -0.25 0.40
C LEU A 42 4.08 -0.20 0.41
N ALA A 43 4.73 -1.04 1.23
CA ALA A 43 6.19 -1.14 1.29
C ALA A 43 6.78 -1.61 -0.05
N PHE A 44 6.04 -2.42 -0.81
CA PHE A 44 6.42 -2.88 -2.15
C PHE A 44 5.86 -2.02 -3.30
N GLY A 45 5.31 -0.83 -2.99
CA GLY A 45 4.83 0.12 -4.01
C GLY A 45 3.47 -0.19 -4.63
N LEU A 46 2.80 -1.26 -4.17
CA LEU A 46 1.48 -1.71 -4.65
C LEU A 46 0.36 -0.91 -3.98
N LYS A 47 0.28 0.39 -4.31
CA LYS A 47 -0.65 1.33 -3.67
C LYS A 47 -2.12 0.94 -3.82
N ALA A 48 -2.51 0.40 -4.98
CA ALA A 48 -3.89 0.01 -5.26
C ALA A 48 -4.35 -1.13 -4.33
N ASP A 49 -3.52 -2.16 -4.17
CA ASP A 49 -3.77 -3.29 -3.29
C ASP A 49 -3.76 -2.85 -1.82
N GLY A 50 -2.76 -2.05 -1.41
CA GLY A 50 -2.71 -1.49 -0.06
C GLY A 50 -3.99 -0.72 0.31
N LEU A 51 -4.50 0.09 -0.61
CA LEU A 51 -5.76 0.82 -0.42
C LEU A 51 -6.97 -0.13 -0.33
N ARG A 52 -7.01 -1.18 -1.14
CA ARG A 52 -8.08 -2.21 -1.09
C ARG A 52 -8.12 -2.85 0.30
N HIS A 53 -6.98 -3.24 0.84
CA HIS A 53 -6.90 -3.88 2.15
C HIS A 53 -7.24 -2.92 3.29
N LEU A 54 -6.83 -1.65 3.25
CA LEU A 54 -7.25 -0.66 4.24
C LEU A 54 -8.76 -0.41 4.21
N ARG A 55 -9.38 -0.33 3.03
CA ARG A 55 -10.83 -0.21 2.91
C ARG A 55 -11.54 -1.42 3.51
N ARG A 56 -11.03 -2.63 3.26
CA ARG A 56 -11.57 -3.86 3.85
C ARG A 56 -11.48 -3.85 5.37
N GLY A 57 -10.31 -3.49 5.93
CA GLY A 57 -10.13 -3.36 7.37
C GLY A 57 -11.04 -2.28 7.99
N ARG A 58 -11.30 -1.18 7.28
CA ARG A 58 -12.25 -0.14 7.70
C ARG A 58 -13.70 -0.61 7.71
N MET A 59 -14.09 -1.51 6.80
CA MET A 59 -15.44 -2.11 6.82
C MET A 59 -15.65 -3.00 8.04
N ILE A 60 -14.59 -3.64 8.53
CA ILE A 60 -14.63 -4.51 9.72
C ILE A 60 -14.69 -3.67 10.99
N ASP A 61 -13.81 -2.67 11.10
CA ASP A 61 -13.79 -1.75 12.23
C ASP A 61 -13.70 -0.30 11.73
N PRO A 62 -14.85 0.38 11.62
CA PRO A 62 -14.90 1.78 11.23
C PRO A 62 -14.22 2.70 12.25
N GLY A 63 -14.10 2.30 13.52
CA GLY A 63 -13.49 3.08 14.60
C GLY A 63 -11.96 3.00 14.64
N ASN A 64 -11.35 2.14 13.83
CA ASN A 64 -9.91 1.91 13.89
C ASN A 64 -9.10 3.15 13.47
N ALA A 65 -8.54 3.85 14.46
CA ALA A 65 -7.77 5.08 14.25
C ALA A 65 -6.52 4.86 13.37
N ARG A 66 -5.90 3.68 13.41
CA ARG A 66 -4.70 3.39 12.60
C ARG A 66 -5.04 3.26 11.12
N ILE A 67 -6.12 2.55 10.80
CA ILE A 67 -6.62 2.43 9.43
C ILE A 67 -7.11 3.78 8.92
N ALA A 68 -7.77 4.57 9.78
CA ALA A 68 -8.19 5.93 9.45
C ALA A 68 -7.03 6.80 9.02
N ARG A 69 -5.99 6.84 9.85
CA ARG A 69 -4.78 7.60 9.59
C ARG A 69 -4.09 7.14 8.30
N ALA A 70 -3.93 5.83 8.11
CA ALA A 70 -3.31 5.28 6.91
C ALA A 70 -4.08 5.67 5.63
N LEU A 71 -5.43 5.60 5.65
CA LEU A 71 -6.26 6.03 4.53
C LEU A 71 -6.11 7.53 4.24
N SER A 72 -6.05 8.37 5.28
CA SER A 72 -5.84 9.82 5.14
C SER A 72 -4.46 10.14 4.57
N GLU A 73 -3.40 9.46 5.03
CA GLU A 73 -2.02 9.62 4.55
C GLU A 73 -1.90 9.20 3.07
N LEU A 74 -2.60 8.15 2.65
CA LEU A 74 -2.62 7.66 1.26
C LEU A 74 -3.48 8.52 0.33
N GLY A 75 -4.47 9.20 0.88
CA GLY A 75 -5.51 9.98 0.20
C GLY A 75 -4.97 11.12 -0.69
N ARG A 76 -3.72 11.56 -0.50
CA ARG A 76 -3.04 12.39 -1.49
C ARG A 76 -2.59 11.54 -2.67
N ARG A 77 -3.50 11.38 -3.64
CA ARG A 77 -3.13 11.05 -5.02
C ARG A 77 -2.22 12.18 -5.50
N ARG A 78 -0.91 11.94 -5.69
CA ARG A 78 -0.04 12.93 -6.38
C ARG A 78 -0.73 13.23 -7.70
N GLY A 79 -1.25 14.45 -7.84
CA GLY A 79 -1.76 14.94 -9.11
C GLY A 79 -0.64 14.84 -10.16
N PRO A 80 -0.98 14.86 -11.46
CA PRO A 80 0.03 15.07 -12.49
C PRO A 80 0.93 16.24 -12.06
N LEU A 81 2.25 16.04 -12.10
CA LEU A 81 3.24 17.03 -11.64
C LEU A 81 3.06 18.37 -12.37
N LEU A 82 2.52 18.31 -13.59
CA LEU A 82 2.03 19.45 -14.34
C LEU A 82 0.51 19.26 -14.54
N SER A 83 -0.30 19.92 -13.70
CA SER A 83 -1.76 19.87 -13.76
C SER A 83 -2.36 20.55 -15.00
N PHE A 84 -1.56 21.36 -15.70
CA PHE A 84 -1.93 22.00 -16.96
C PHE A 84 -1.71 21.11 -18.21
N LEU A 85 -1.05 19.95 -18.06
CA LEU A 85 -0.87 18.98 -19.14
C LEU A 85 -1.85 17.80 -18.98
N PRO A 86 -2.61 17.43 -20.04
CA PRO A 86 -3.46 16.25 -20.00
C PRO A 86 -2.64 14.98 -19.71
N ARG A 87 -3.27 13.99 -19.08
CA ARG A 87 -2.62 12.79 -18.53
C ARG A 87 -1.85 11.96 -19.56
N ASP A 88 -2.21 12.06 -20.82
CA ASP A 88 -1.55 11.32 -21.90
C ASP A 88 -0.33 12.03 -22.48
N HIS A 89 -0.07 13.27 -22.03
CA HIS A 89 1.08 14.03 -22.51
C HIS A 89 2.37 13.30 -22.12
N ALA A 90 3.23 13.07 -23.12
CA ALA A 90 4.45 12.29 -22.99
C ALA A 90 5.33 12.77 -21.81
N VAL A 91 5.34 14.07 -21.53
CA VAL A 91 6.04 14.71 -20.40
C VAL A 91 5.56 14.19 -19.03
N ASN A 92 4.25 14.10 -18.77
CA ASN A 92 3.73 13.57 -17.51
C ASN A 92 4.02 12.05 -17.38
N ARG A 93 4.02 11.30 -18.50
CA ARG A 93 4.46 9.90 -18.52
C ARG A 93 5.96 9.75 -18.25
N TRP A 94 6.78 10.66 -18.77
CA TRP A 94 8.23 10.61 -18.61
C TRP A 94 8.66 10.95 -17.19
N PHE A 95 8.08 12.00 -16.58
CA PHE A 95 8.30 12.30 -15.17
C PHE A 95 7.78 11.20 -14.24
N GLY A 96 6.63 10.57 -14.55
CA GLY A 96 6.15 9.41 -13.82
C GLY A 96 7.13 8.23 -13.85
N LYS A 97 7.73 7.96 -15.02
CA LYS A 97 8.75 6.90 -15.19
C LYS A 97 10.09 7.23 -14.55
N ALA A 98 10.54 8.50 -14.63
CA ALA A 98 11.79 8.94 -14.02
C ALA A 98 11.71 8.87 -12.49
N LEU A 99 10.59 9.29 -11.90
CA LEU A 99 10.37 9.26 -10.46
C LEU A 99 10.27 7.81 -9.92
N HIS A 100 9.74 6.88 -10.72
CA HIS A 100 9.74 5.45 -10.38
C HIS A 100 11.15 4.84 -10.38
N ARG A 101 12.08 5.36 -11.18
CA ARG A 101 13.47 4.90 -11.19
C ARG A 101 14.29 5.50 -10.04
N VAL A 102 14.10 6.78 -9.73
CA VAL A 102 14.84 7.45 -8.65
C VAL A 102 14.41 6.95 -7.26
N GLY A 103 13.14 6.58 -7.08
CA GLY A 103 12.67 5.95 -5.84
C GLY A 103 13.13 4.50 -5.62
N ALA A 104 13.73 3.86 -6.63
CA ALA A 104 14.28 2.50 -6.52
C ALA A 104 15.79 2.48 -6.18
N THR A 105 16.43 3.66 -6.14
CA THR A 105 17.88 3.83 -5.90
C THR A 105 18.19 4.69 -4.67
N ALA A 106 17.23 4.88 -3.76
CA ALA A 106 17.41 5.62 -2.51
C ALA A 106 16.98 4.79 -1.31
#